data_AF-A0A849QNQ3-F1
#
_entry.id   AF-A0A849QNQ3-F1
#
_cell.length_a   1.000
_cell.length_b   1.000
_cell.length_c   1.000
_cell.angle_alpha   90.00
_cell.angle_beta   90.00
_cell.angle_gamma   90.00
#
_symmetry.space_group_name_H-M   'P 1'
#
loop_
_entity.id
_entity.type
_entity.pdbx_description
1 polymer ?
#
loop_
_entity_poly.entity_id
_entity_poly.type
_entity_poly.pdbx_seq_one_letter_code
_entity_poly.pdbx_strand_id
1 'polypeptide(L)'
;MLRRNQLIICIAYLLFVTCAEIVTIYEPKIGIISHAVILLALISYSALGSDTDRNFSLFLLALVFAPLIRILSLSMPFIHSNFIHGFLLISIPLYIAIIICMRVQELRPKEVGLCMPKQNRENMRIGVAVILFAIPVGIVEYLIVKPAPLPVLGVPNFIA
;
A
#
# COMPACT_ATOMS: atom_id res chain seq x y z
N MET A 1 -3.57 24.05 -2.60
CA MET A 1 -4.41 24.00 -3.82
C MET A 1 -3.59 23.33 -4.91
N LEU A 2 -4.02 22.16 -5.39
CA LEU A 2 -3.32 21.45 -6.48
C LEU A 2 -3.48 22.20 -7.80
N ARG A 3 -2.39 22.33 -8.58
CA ARG A 3 -2.46 22.89 -9.93
C ARG A 3 -3.18 21.93 -10.86
N ARG A 4 -3.84 22.45 -11.91
CA ARG A 4 -4.54 21.66 -12.93
C ARG A 4 -3.69 20.49 -13.47
N ASN A 5 -2.40 20.72 -13.69
CA ASN A 5 -1.48 19.68 -14.20
C ASN A 5 -1.24 18.56 -13.16
N GLN A 6 -1.20 18.88 -11.87
CA GLN A 6 -1.03 17.90 -10.80
C GLN A 6 -2.27 16.99 -10.68
N LEU A 7 -3.47 17.57 -10.82
CA LEU A 7 -4.71 16.80 -10.84
C LEU A 7 -4.76 15.82 -12.03
N ILE A 8 -4.33 16.27 -13.22
CA ILE A 8 -4.26 15.41 -14.41
C ILE A 8 -3.32 14.22 -14.14
N ILE A 9 -2.17 14.46 -13.52
CA ILE A 9 -1.22 13.39 -13.16
C ILE A 9 -1.84 12.41 -12.17
N CYS A 10 -2.52 12.89 -11.12
CA CYS A 10 -3.18 12.02 -10.15
C CYS A 10 -4.29 11.17 -10.79
N ILE A 11 -5.12 11.75 -11.65
CA ILE A 11 -6.19 11.04 -12.36
C ILE A 11 -5.60 10.02 -13.33
N ALA A 12 -4.56 10.41 -14.09
CA ALA A 12 -3.87 9.50 -14.99
C ALA A 12 -3.26 8.32 -14.23
N TYR A 13 -2.58 8.58 -13.11
CA TYR A 13 -2.06 7.53 -12.23
C TYR A 13 -3.16 6.57 -11.77
N LEU A 14 -4.28 7.09 -11.28
CA LEU A 14 -5.39 6.27 -10.80
C LEU A 14 -5.93 5.38 -11.93
N LEU A 15 -6.13 5.95 -13.12
CA LEU A 15 -6.57 5.22 -14.30
C LEU A 15 -5.57 4.12 -14.69
N PHE A 16 -4.27 4.42 -14.74
CA PHE A 16 -3.23 3.44 -15.05
C PHE A 16 -3.20 2.30 -14.03
N VAL A 17 -3.32 2.60 -12.73
CA VAL A 17 -3.38 1.56 -11.69
C VAL A 17 -4.64 0.72 -11.82
N THR A 18 -5.80 1.31 -12.10
CA THR A 18 -7.04 0.55 -12.33
C THR A 18 -6.92 -0.34 -13.56
N CYS A 19 -6.34 0.15 -14.67
CA CYS A 19 -6.09 -0.67 -15.84
C CYS A 19 -5.12 -1.82 -15.54
N ALA A 20 -4.03 -1.55 -14.81
CA ALA A 20 -3.07 -2.57 -14.38
C ALA A 20 -3.73 -3.65 -13.51
N GLU A 21 -4.63 -3.24 -12.62
CA GLU A 21 -5.39 -4.16 -11.76
C GLU A 21 -6.33 -5.04 -12.59
N ILE A 22 -7.04 -4.47 -13.57
CA ILE A 22 -7.89 -5.23 -14.49
C ILE A 22 -7.05 -6.24 -15.29
N VAL A 23 -5.90 -5.83 -15.81
CA VAL A 23 -4.98 -6.72 -16.53
C VAL A 23 -4.49 -7.85 -15.63
N THR A 24 -4.24 -7.56 -14.36
CA THR A 24 -3.81 -8.56 -13.36
C THR A 24 -4.84 -9.67 -13.16
N ILE A 25 -6.14 -9.37 -13.27
CA ILE A 25 -7.22 -10.36 -13.17
C ILE A 25 -7.12 -11.41 -14.28
N TYR A 26 -6.77 -11.00 -15.50
CA TYR A 26 -6.66 -11.90 -16.65
C TYR A 26 -5.30 -12.57 -16.76
N GLU A 27 -4.22 -11.80 -16.60
CA GLU A 27 -2.85 -12.24 -16.81
C GLU A 27 -1.93 -11.69 -15.71
N PRO A 28 -1.72 -12.43 -14.61
CA PRO A 28 -0.96 -11.95 -13.46
C PRO A 28 0.47 -11.52 -13.80
N LYS A 29 1.11 -12.19 -14.77
CA LYS A 29 2.48 -11.86 -15.21
C LYS A 29 2.54 -10.48 -15.87
N ILE A 30 1.58 -10.18 -16.75
CA ILE A 30 1.49 -8.88 -17.44
C ILE A 30 1.08 -7.79 -16.43
N GLY A 31 0.21 -8.14 -15.48
CA GLY A 31 -0.14 -7.30 -14.33
C GLY A 31 1.08 -6.82 -13.56
N ILE A 32 1.97 -7.74 -13.15
CA ILE A 32 3.23 -7.39 -12.45
C ILE A 32 4.09 -6.43 -13.27
N ILE A 33 4.26 -6.69 -14.58
CA ILE A 33 5.04 -5.83 -15.47
C ILE A 33 4.42 -4.42 -15.52
N SER A 34 3.09 -4.33 -15.64
CA SER A 34 2.41 -3.04 -15.69
C SER A 34 2.58 -2.23 -14.39
N HIS A 35 2.45 -2.87 -13.22
CA HIS A 35 2.72 -2.23 -11.93
C HIS A 35 4.19 -1.83 -11.79
N ALA A 36 5.13 -2.63 -12.29
CA ALA A 36 6.55 -2.29 -12.28
C ALA A 36 6.85 -1.06 -13.15
N VAL A 37 6.22 -0.95 -14.33
CA VAL A 37 6.33 0.23 -15.20
C VAL A 37 5.76 1.47 -14.51
N ILE A 38 4.58 1.37 -13.88
CA ILE A 38 3.98 2.47 -13.13
C ILE A 38 4.88 2.91 -11.96
N LEU A 39 5.44 1.94 -11.24
CA LEU A 39 6.37 2.17 -10.14
C LEU A 39 7.62 2.93 -10.60
N LEU A 40 8.25 2.48 -11.69
CA LEU A 40 9.42 3.16 -12.26
C LEU A 40 9.07 4.56 -12.75
N ALA A 41 7.93 4.73 -13.43
CA ALA A 41 7.47 6.04 -13.90
C ALA A 41 7.25 7.02 -12.75
N LEU A 42 6.66 6.59 -11.63
CA LEU A 42 6.48 7.41 -10.43
C LEU A 42 7.81 7.83 -9.82
N ILE A 43 8.75 6.90 -9.64
CA ILE A 43 10.07 7.20 -9.06
C ILE A 43 10.83 8.17 -9.97
N SER A 44 10.85 7.93 -11.29
CA SER A 44 11.49 8.82 -12.24
C SER A 44 10.84 10.21 -12.23
N TYR A 45 9.51 10.30 -12.28
CA TYR A 45 8.83 11.59 -12.29
C TYR A 45 9.00 12.34 -10.96
N SER A 46 9.01 11.64 -9.83
CA SER A 46 9.33 12.21 -8.52
C SER A 46 10.76 12.75 -8.47
N ALA A 47 11.74 11.97 -8.95
CA ALA A 47 13.15 12.38 -8.95
C ALA A 47 13.41 13.59 -9.85
N LEU A 48 12.86 13.61 -11.07
CA LEU A 48 13.03 14.74 -12.01
C LEU A 48 12.19 15.97 -11.62
N GLY A 49 11.03 15.77 -11.00
CA GLY A 49 10.13 16.85 -10.58
C GLY A 49 10.51 17.54 -9.27
N SER A 50 11.53 17.04 -8.58
CA SER A 50 11.99 17.53 -7.26
C SER A 50 12.33 19.02 -7.27
N ASP A 51 12.86 19.54 -8.38
CA ASP A 51 13.27 20.95 -8.51
C ASP A 51 12.11 21.93 -8.69
N THR A 52 10.95 21.47 -9.18
CA THR A 52 9.80 22.35 -9.47
C THR A 52 8.80 22.42 -8.32
N ASP A 53 8.45 21.27 -7.74
CA ASP A 53 7.51 21.21 -6.60
C ASP A 53 7.85 20.02 -5.69
N ARG A 54 8.67 20.30 -4.67
CA ARG A 54 9.12 19.30 -3.69
C ARG A 54 7.95 18.56 -3.04
N ASN A 55 6.88 19.26 -2.65
CA ASN A 55 5.75 18.62 -1.96
C ASN A 55 5.00 17.64 -2.87
N PHE A 56 4.84 17.98 -4.14
CA PHE A 56 4.19 17.09 -5.10
C PHE A 56 5.06 15.88 -5.44
N SER A 57 6.38 16.06 -5.57
CA SER A 57 7.34 14.97 -5.75
C SER A 57 7.31 13.98 -4.58
N LEU A 58 7.26 14.47 -3.32
CA LEU A 58 7.13 13.63 -2.13
C LEU A 58 5.81 12.85 -2.10
N PHE A 59 4.71 13.48 -2.54
CA PHE A 59 3.42 12.82 -2.67
C PHE A 59 3.46 11.68 -3.71
N LEU A 60 4.03 11.92 -4.88
CA LEU A 60 4.20 10.89 -5.92
C LEU A 60 5.05 9.71 -5.44
N LEU A 61 6.08 9.99 -4.64
CA LEU A 61 6.91 8.95 -4.04
C LEU A 61 6.11 8.11 -3.02
N ALA A 62 5.16 8.69 -2.29
CA ALA A 62 4.26 7.93 -1.43
C ALA A 62 3.29 7.03 -2.23
N LEU A 63 2.90 7.43 -3.44
CA LEU A 63 2.05 6.63 -4.31
C LEU A 63 2.73 5.33 -4.78
N VAL A 64 4.06 5.26 -4.78
CA VAL A 64 4.85 4.08 -5.16
C VAL A 64 4.51 2.85 -4.30
N PHE A 65 4.08 3.04 -3.06
CA PHE A 65 3.75 1.91 -2.19
C PHE A 65 2.57 1.08 -2.71
N ALA A 66 1.60 1.67 -3.39
CA ALA A 66 0.46 0.93 -3.94
C ALA A 66 0.89 -0.13 -4.97
N PRO A 67 1.61 0.21 -6.07
CA PRO A 67 2.12 -0.80 -6.99
C PRO A 67 3.16 -1.73 -6.35
N LEU A 68 3.99 -1.24 -5.42
CA LEU A 68 4.97 -2.09 -4.73
C LEU A 68 4.30 -3.22 -3.91
N ILE A 69 3.27 -2.89 -3.12
CA ILE A 69 2.51 -3.88 -2.35
C ILE A 69 1.90 -4.92 -3.29
N ARG A 70 1.38 -4.49 -4.46
CA ARG A 70 0.78 -5.40 -5.43
C ARG A 70 1.80 -6.35 -6.04
N ILE A 71 2.96 -5.84 -6.46
CA ILE A 71 4.06 -6.66 -7.00
C ILE A 71 4.50 -7.70 -5.96
N LEU A 72 4.72 -7.29 -4.72
CA LEU A 72 5.14 -8.21 -3.66
C LEU A 72 4.05 -9.24 -3.32
N SER A 73 2.79 -8.83 -3.29
CA SER A 73 1.64 -9.72 -3.05
C SER A 73 1.48 -10.77 -4.16
N LEU A 74 1.66 -10.40 -5.43
CA LEU A 74 1.61 -11.33 -6.56
C LEU A 74 2.86 -12.21 -6.64
N SER A 75 3.99 -11.71 -6.17
CA SER A 75 5.26 -12.45 -6.10
C SER A 75 5.35 -13.35 -4.86
N MET A 76 4.29 -13.43 -4.04
CA MET A 76 4.26 -14.24 -2.84
C MET A 76 4.59 -15.69 -3.20
N PRO A 77 5.68 -16.26 -2.65
CA PRO A 77 5.99 -17.64 -2.90
C PRO A 77 4.98 -18.47 -2.11
N PHE A 78 4.05 -19.13 -2.81
CA PHE A 78 3.22 -20.21 -2.25
C PHE A 78 4.10 -21.44 -2.01
N ILE A 79 5.12 -21.30 -1.18
CA ILE A 79 5.83 -22.45 -0.62
C ILE A 79 4.80 -23.14 0.27
N HIS A 80 4.73 -24.46 0.15
CA HIS A 80 3.72 -25.36 0.72
C HIS A 80 3.61 -25.35 2.27
N SER A 81 4.17 -24.34 2.94
CA SER A 81 4.28 -24.18 4.38
C SER A 81 3.71 -22.81 4.79
N ASN A 82 2.55 -22.84 5.44
CA ASN A 82 1.88 -21.76 6.17
C ASN A 82 1.81 -20.38 5.49
N PHE A 83 0.62 -20.06 4.96
CA PHE A 83 0.20 -18.76 4.43
C PHE A 83 0.69 -17.56 5.26
N ILE A 84 0.72 -17.68 6.60
CA ILE A 84 1.17 -16.63 7.54
C ILE A 84 2.64 -16.24 7.32
N HIS A 85 3.53 -17.19 7.00
CA HIS A 85 4.95 -16.90 6.82
C HIS A 85 5.23 -16.06 5.57
N GLY A 86 4.45 -16.23 4.51
CA GLY A 86 4.62 -15.44 3.29
C GLY A 86 4.29 -13.96 3.51
N PHE A 87 3.31 -13.63 4.37
CA PHE A 87 3.04 -12.24 4.75
C PHE A 87 4.20 -11.62 5.52
N LEU A 88 4.80 -12.37 6.44
CA LEU A 88 5.96 -11.91 7.18
C LEU A 88 7.13 -11.63 6.22
N LEU A 89 7.35 -12.51 5.25
CA LEU A 89 8.41 -12.39 4.25
C LEU A 89 8.22 -11.17 3.33
N ILE A 90 6.99 -10.86 2.91
CA ILE A 90 6.67 -9.66 2.11
C ILE A 90 6.74 -8.38 2.94
N SER A 91 6.39 -8.45 4.22
CA SER A 91 6.38 -7.28 5.10
C SER A 91 7.77 -6.71 5.32
N ILE A 92 8.81 -7.56 5.41
CA ILE A 92 10.21 -7.13 5.62
C ILE A 92 10.68 -6.15 4.54
N PRO A 93 10.70 -6.49 3.24
CA PRO A 93 11.14 -5.57 2.19
C PRO A 93 10.22 -4.35 2.08
N LEU A 94 8.92 -4.50 2.37
CA LEU A 94 7.98 -3.39 2.35
C LEU A 94 8.31 -2.37 3.46
N TYR A 95 8.56 -2.83 4.69
CA TYR A 95 8.97 -1.95 5.80
C TYR A 95 10.31 -1.30 5.54
N ILE A 96 11.28 -2.03 4.97
CA ILE A 96 12.56 -1.45 4.55
C ILE A 96 12.34 -0.32 3.53
N ALA A 97 11.50 -0.55 2.51
CA ALA A 97 11.16 0.48 1.52
C ALA A 97 10.51 1.71 2.16
N ILE A 98 9.59 1.52 3.12
CA ILE A 98 8.98 2.62 3.87
C ILE A 98 10.03 3.42 4.64
N ILE A 99 10.93 2.75 5.36
CA ILE A 99 11.99 3.41 6.14
C ILE A 99 12.94 4.18 5.21
N ILE A 100 13.36 3.58 4.09
CA ILE A 100 14.21 4.24 3.10
C ILE A 100 13.50 5.48 2.54
N CYS A 101 12.23 5.36 2.17
CA CYS A 101 11.44 6.46 1.68
C CYS A 101 11.35 7.60 2.71
N MET A 102 11.06 7.29 3.97
CA MET A 102 11.05 8.29 5.05
C MET A 102 12.41 8.99 5.20
N ARG A 103 13.52 8.24 5.07
CA ARG A 103 14.88 8.80 5.14
C ARG A 103 15.19 9.71 3.95
N VAL A 104 14.87 9.29 2.73
CA VAL A 104 15.07 10.07 1.49
C VAL A 104 14.24 11.35 1.51
N GLN A 105 13.03 11.29 2.07
CA GLN A 105 12.12 12.43 2.17
C GLN A 105 12.41 13.33 3.39
N GLU A 106 13.37 12.96 4.25
CA GLU A 106 13.68 13.65 5.52
C GLU A 106 12.47 13.77 6.47
N LEU A 107 11.51 12.84 6.35
CA LEU A 107 10.28 12.84 7.14
C LEU A 107 10.55 12.36 8.57
N ARG A 108 10.06 13.12 9.54
CA ARG A 108 10.10 12.72 10.95
C ARG A 108 8.91 11.80 11.24
N PRO A 109 9.02 10.85 12.20
CA PRO A 109 7.91 9.96 12.58
C PRO A 109 6.60 10.69 12.91
N LYS A 110 6.71 11.89 13.48
CA LYS A 110 5.58 12.78 13.77
C LYS A 110 4.83 13.29 12.54
N GLU A 111 5.49 13.39 11.40
CA GLU A 111 4.91 13.87 10.13
C GLU A 111 4.16 12.77 9.39
N VAL A 112 4.47 11.51 9.66
CA VAL A 112 3.79 10.33 9.09
C VAL A 112 2.73 9.73 10.03
N GLY A 113 2.38 10.43 11.12
CA GLY A 113 1.33 9.99 12.04
C GLY A 113 1.76 8.91 13.05
N LEU A 114 3.06 8.60 13.15
CA LEU A 114 3.61 7.69 14.19
C LEU A 114 3.78 8.38 15.56
N CYS A 115 3.02 9.45 15.80
CA CYS A 115 2.94 10.09 17.11
C CYS A 115 1.55 9.90 17.67
N MET A 116 1.48 9.77 19.01
CA MET A 116 0.20 9.84 19.68
C MET A 116 -0.52 11.13 19.26
N PRO A 117 -1.85 11.10 19.09
CA PRO A 117 -2.66 12.26 18.73
C PRO A 117 -2.67 13.27 19.89
N LYS A 118 -1.52 13.88 20.16
CA LYS A 118 -1.35 14.92 21.17
C LYS A 118 -1.75 16.23 20.50
N GLN A 119 -2.93 16.69 20.89
CA GLN A 119 -3.27 18.11 20.97
C GLN A 119 -3.61 18.86 19.66
N ASN A 120 -3.99 18.16 18.57
CA ASN A 120 -4.67 18.82 17.46
C ASN A 120 -6.01 18.13 17.15
N ARG A 121 -7.12 18.79 17.52
CA ARG A 121 -8.48 18.24 17.38
C ARG A 121 -8.84 17.92 15.93
N GLU A 122 -8.23 18.60 14.96
CA GLU A 122 -8.51 18.39 13.53
C GLU A 122 -7.95 17.05 13.03
N ASN A 123 -6.69 16.73 13.35
CA ASN A 123 -6.11 15.43 12.99
C ASN A 123 -6.84 14.25 13.65
N MET A 124 -7.37 14.45 14.86
CA MET A 124 -8.15 13.43 15.55
C MET A 124 -9.48 13.15 14.84
N ARG A 125 -10.17 14.17 14.31
CA ARG A 125 -11.41 13.99 13.53
C ARG A 125 -11.16 13.19 12.26
N ILE A 126 -10.10 13.52 11.54
CA ILE A 126 -9.73 12.80 10.31
C ILE A 126 -9.36 11.35 10.63
N GLY A 127 -8.54 11.12 11.67
CA GLY A 127 -8.19 9.76 12.09
C GLY A 127 -9.40 8.92 12.49
N VAL A 128 -10.33 9.49 13.26
CA VAL A 128 -11.59 8.82 13.63
C VAL A 128 -12.45 8.55 12.39
N ALA A 129 -12.56 9.50 11.46
CA ALA A 129 -13.32 9.31 10.22
C ALA A 129 -12.71 8.18 9.36
N VAL A 130 -11.38 8.11 9.26
CA VAL A 130 -10.67 7.05 8.55
C VAL A 130 -10.90 5.70 9.22
N ILE A 131 -10.81 5.60 10.55
CA ILE A 131 -11.07 4.35 11.28
C ILE A 131 -12.54 3.92 11.09
N LEU A 132 -13.47 4.88 11.21
CA LEU A 132 -14.89 4.62 11.05
C LEU A 132 -15.25 4.20 9.63
N PHE A 133 -14.53 4.66 8.61
CA PHE A 133 -14.70 4.23 7.24
C PHE A 133 -14.02 2.88 6.95
N ALA A 134 -12.86 2.62 7.57
CA ALA A 134 -12.12 1.38 7.38
C ALA A 134 -12.88 0.16 7.89
N ILE A 135 -13.62 0.28 9.01
CA ILE A 135 -14.36 -0.83 9.61
C ILE A 135 -15.46 -1.38 8.65
N PRO A 136 -16.41 -0.57 8.15
CA PRO A 136 -17.40 -1.03 7.17
C PRO A 136 -16.77 -1.60 5.90
N VAL A 137 -15.72 -0.95 5.38
CA VAL A 137 -15.03 -1.43 4.17
C VAL A 137 -14.43 -2.82 4.40
N GLY A 138 -13.75 -3.03 5.54
CA GLY A 138 -13.20 -4.34 5.89
C GLY A 138 -14.27 -5.41 6.09
N ILE A 139 -15.43 -5.05 6.66
CA ILE A 139 -16.57 -5.98 6.79
C ILE A 139 -17.11 -6.37 5.41
N VAL A 140 -17.27 -5.41 4.49
CA VAL A 140 -17.71 -5.68 3.12
C VAL A 140 -16.72 -6.59 2.40
N GLU A 141 -15.42 -6.33 2.53
CA GLU A 141 -14.38 -7.17 1.96
C GLU A 141 -14.43 -8.61 2.52
N TYR A 142 -14.59 -8.76 3.84
CA TYR A 142 -14.74 -10.07 4.48
C TYR A 142 -15.94 -10.86 3.94
N LEU A 143 -17.08 -10.18 3.75
CA LEU A 143 -18.30 -10.79 3.23
C LEU A 143 -18.20 -11.18 1.74
N ILE A 144 -17.37 -10.48 0.95
CA ILE A 144 -17.12 -10.81 -0.47
C ILE A 144 -16.16 -12.00 -0.58
N VAL A 145 -15.04 -11.95 0.14
CA VAL A 145 -13.97 -12.95 0.03
C VAL A 145 -14.36 -14.28 0.68
N LYS A 146 -15.21 -14.26 1.72
CA LYS A 146 -15.62 -15.44 2.52
C LYS A 146 -14.43 -16.36 2.81
N PRO A 147 -13.39 -15.86 3.53
CA PRO A 147 -12.21 -16.65 3.78
C PRO A 147 -12.58 -17.92 4.55
N ALA A 148 -11.97 -19.05 4.19
CA ALA A 148 -12.06 -20.26 5.00
C ALA A 148 -11.61 -19.92 6.43
N PRO A 149 -12.30 -20.42 7.47
CA PRO A 149 -11.88 -20.19 8.83
C PRO A 149 -10.42 -20.64 8.96
N LEU A 150 -9.60 -19.80 9.59
CA LEU A 150 -8.21 -20.15 9.88
C LEU A 150 -8.19 -21.55 10.48
N PRO A 151 -7.29 -22.46 10.03
CA PRO A 151 -7.17 -23.76 10.65
C PRO A 151 -6.96 -23.51 12.14
N VAL A 152 -7.96 -23.91 12.92
CA VAL A 152 -7.94 -23.83 14.38
C VAL A 152 -6.59 -24.43 14.77
N LEU A 153 -5.77 -23.64 15.47
CA LEU A 153 -4.56 -24.14 16.12
C LEU A 153 -4.94 -25.48 16.75
N GLY A 154 -4.43 -26.57 16.17
CA GLY A 154 -4.83 -27.92 16.55
C GLY A 154 -4.61 -28.03 18.04
N VAL A 155 -5.69 -28.03 18.82
CA VAL A 155 -5.66 -28.47 20.20
C VAL A 155 -5.33 -29.95 20.06
N PRO A 156 -4.13 -30.41 20.46
CA PRO A 156 -3.89 -31.84 20.45
C PRO A 156 -4.86 -32.41 21.47
N ASN A 157 -5.75 -33.29 21.03
CA ASN A 157 -6.57 -34.09 21.93
C ASN A 157 -5.61 -34.97 22.77
N PHE A 158 -5.13 -34.43 23.89
CA PHE A 158 -4.39 -35.15 24.92
C PHE A 158 -5.36 -35.84 25.88
N ILE A 159 -6.37 -36.56 25.39
CA ILE A 159 -7.12 -37.53 26.20
C ILE A 159 -7.71 -38.59 25.28
N ALA A 160 -7.01 -39.73 25.17
CA ALA A 160 -7.56 -41.08 24.96
C ALA A 160 -6.47 -42.10 25.26
#